data_AF-A0A8H8RTU8-F1
#
_entry.id   AF-A0A8H8RTU8-F1
#
_cell.length_a   1.000
_cell.length_b   1.000
_cell.length_c   1.000
_cell.angle_alpha   90.00
_cell.angle_beta   90.00
_cell.angle_gamma   90.00
#
_symmetry.space_group_name_H-M   'P 1'
#
loop_
_entity.id
_entity.type
_entity.pdbx_description
1 polymer ?
#
loop_
_entity_poly.entity_id
_entity_poly.type
_entity_poly.pdbx_seq_one_letter_code
_entity_poly.pdbx_strand_id
1 'polypeptide(L)'
;MSLSPTISASHSQASLSPSPSNSMSHQDVSLQTLVSHLLVSKRSLSSINTVWRANEIVTSARAALEESVVLSARTGFLRNGISGQVKILKKVRNGVENVYKDGQRDFKNVIRTLDAANARLESTMDVLRSTMVEAAFRPAGEEPRSLLDFVDEQGVETMRDALKESIRETKEAQTDFDTSILSFDDDLRALKTAMTSAPQSANGLPPRLPRPPFDLCVNAIRHTEGGYAAVRKAASSQPPGSDPVSVSGVINTESAPDEPISSDERRQMLDVLEHDASQVEDVVEELREFLAEMEGKHDAILEHVASLTTAYDNITNAYHILEGVGARLSGYIIASQEFRLRWDETKAQIQDQLSELESMRLFYENYFSSYDSLILEVYRRKECEEKVKGIVDRAMEQMGRLYEADMKEREGFRLDVGDFLPVDLYPSVNKPAPVWEFVLRNGDEVGEGSVPELERGAIEAAGKREKDRQRNER
;
A
#
# COMPACT_ATOMS: atom_id res chain seq x y z
N MET A 1 33.22 52.29 -34.33
CA MET A 1 31.88 52.88 -34.17
C MET A 1 31.58 52.82 -32.68
N SER A 2 32.03 53.83 -31.91
CA SER A 2 31.30 55.07 -31.54
C SER A 2 30.47 54.83 -30.26
N LEU A 3 30.60 55.53 -29.12
CA LEU A 3 31.26 56.78 -28.74
C LEU A 3 31.46 56.78 -27.20
N SER A 4 32.58 57.36 -26.74
CA SER A 4 32.81 57.81 -25.36
C SER A 4 32.34 59.26 -25.22
N PRO A 5 31.85 59.72 -24.05
CA PRO A 5 31.60 61.13 -23.84
C PRO A 5 32.89 61.84 -23.43
N THR A 6 33.20 62.86 -24.23
CA THR A 6 34.25 63.86 -24.08
C THR A 6 33.78 64.93 -23.09
N ILE A 7 34.63 65.33 -22.13
CA ILE A 7 34.42 66.59 -21.39
C ILE A 7 35.64 67.48 -21.63
N SER A 8 35.30 68.70 -22.06
CA SER A 8 36.15 69.65 -22.75
C SER A 8 37.20 70.31 -21.87
N ALA A 9 38.44 70.31 -22.35
CA ALA A 9 39.45 71.28 -21.97
C ALA A 9 39.08 72.66 -22.52
N SER A 10 38.97 73.66 -21.66
CA SER A 10 38.89 75.07 -22.07
C SER A 10 40.12 75.81 -21.56
N HIS A 11 41.01 76.15 -22.50
CA HIS A 11 42.00 77.19 -22.33
C HIS A 11 41.32 78.54 -22.51
N SER A 12 41.47 79.46 -21.55
CA SER A 12 41.46 80.89 -21.83
C SER A 12 42.25 81.66 -20.77
N GLN A 13 43.37 82.19 -21.26
CA GLN A 13 43.97 83.49 -20.99
C GLN A 13 44.32 83.90 -19.55
N ALA A 14 45.64 83.93 -19.36
CA ALA A 14 46.34 84.76 -18.41
C ALA A 14 45.85 86.21 -18.45
N SER A 15 45.45 86.71 -17.28
CA SER A 15 45.36 88.13 -16.96
C SER A 15 46.26 88.36 -15.74
N LEU A 16 47.34 89.08 -16.00
CA LEU A 16 48.31 89.53 -15.00
C LEU A 16 47.74 90.71 -14.21
N SER A 17 48.20 90.79 -12.95
CA SER A 17 48.23 91.96 -12.05
C SER A 17 47.03 92.19 -11.12
N PRO A 18 47.22 92.82 -9.94
CA PRO A 18 48.40 92.86 -9.07
C PRO A 18 48.08 92.36 -7.65
N SER A 19 49.12 91.91 -6.93
CA SER A 19 49.08 91.60 -5.50
C SER A 19 48.54 92.79 -4.69
N PRO A 20 47.51 92.62 -3.85
CA PRO A 20 47.36 93.43 -2.67
C PRO A 20 48.20 92.78 -1.58
N SER A 21 49.35 93.36 -1.29
CA SER A 21 49.97 93.28 0.03
C SER A 21 48.95 93.81 1.05
N ASN A 22 48.13 92.92 1.59
CA ASN A 22 47.22 93.26 2.67
C ASN A 22 47.80 92.73 3.98
N SER A 23 48.16 93.70 4.81
CA SER A 23 48.51 93.65 6.21
C SER A 23 47.98 92.46 6.99
N MET A 24 48.88 91.89 7.82
CA MET A 24 48.53 91.04 8.96
C MET A 24 47.52 91.74 9.86
N SER A 25 46.24 91.47 9.67
CA SER A 25 45.22 91.62 10.71
C SER A 25 45.09 90.29 11.43
N HIS A 26 45.42 90.27 12.71
CA HIS A 26 45.00 89.21 13.64
C HIS A 26 43.48 89.04 13.54
N GLN A 27 43.01 88.08 12.75
CA GLN A 27 41.66 87.58 12.85
C GLN A 27 41.60 86.74 14.12
N ASP A 28 41.23 87.37 15.22
CA ASP A 28 40.78 86.62 16.38
C ASP A 28 39.47 85.92 15.99
N VAL A 29 39.58 84.64 15.64
CA VAL A 29 38.43 83.76 15.41
C VAL A 29 37.49 83.88 16.60
N SER A 30 36.23 84.22 16.32
CA SER A 30 35.26 84.49 17.37
C SER A 30 35.03 83.25 18.22
N LEU A 31 34.76 83.45 19.52
CA LEU A 31 34.39 82.37 20.44
C LEU A 31 33.23 81.52 19.87
N GLN A 32 32.30 82.14 19.14
CA GLN A 32 31.18 81.45 18.50
C GLN A 32 31.62 80.47 17.42
N THR A 33 32.64 80.82 16.62
CA THR A 33 33.22 79.96 15.59
C THR A 33 33.91 78.75 16.21
N LEU A 34 34.70 78.96 17.28
CA LEU A 34 35.34 77.87 18.05
C LEU A 34 34.31 76.94 18.71
N VAL A 35 33.23 77.48 19.27
CA VAL A 35 32.11 76.70 19.82
C VAL A 35 31.40 75.91 18.71
N SER A 36 31.23 76.49 17.52
CA SER A 36 30.68 75.80 16.35
C SER A 36 31.56 74.62 15.93
N HIS A 37 32.87 74.82 15.80
CA HIS A 37 33.81 73.73 15.50
C HIS A 37 33.77 72.65 16.58
N LEU A 38 33.71 73.02 17.86
CA LEU A 38 33.59 72.06 18.97
C LEU A 38 32.29 71.24 18.90
N LEU A 39 31.17 71.86 18.51
CA LEU A 39 29.90 71.17 18.32
C LEU A 39 29.94 70.22 17.12
N VAL A 40 30.59 70.63 16.02
CA VAL A 40 30.82 69.78 14.84
C VAL A 40 31.73 68.61 15.20
N SER A 41 32.83 68.83 15.93
CA SER A 41 33.68 67.77 16.45
C SER A 41 32.94 66.82 17.40
N LYS A 42 32.02 67.33 18.23
CA LYS A 42 31.15 66.49 19.08
C LYS A 42 30.21 65.62 18.24
N ARG A 43 29.64 66.15 17.15
CA ARG A 43 28.81 65.37 16.22
C ARG A 43 29.61 64.31 15.49
N SER A 44 30.81 64.65 15.01
CA SER A 44 31.76 63.68 14.46
C SER A 44 32.10 62.60 15.48
N LEU A 45 32.33 62.95 16.75
CA LEU A 45 32.60 61.96 17.78
C LEU A 45 31.39 61.07 18.05
N SER A 46 30.17 61.62 17.97
CA SER A 46 28.94 60.84 18.10
C SER A 46 28.73 59.82 16.96
N SER A 47 29.36 60.00 15.80
CA SER A 47 29.30 59.02 14.70
C SER A 47 30.05 57.72 15.02
N ILE A 48 30.86 57.70 16.09
CA ILE A 48 31.45 56.47 16.61
C ILE A 48 30.37 55.43 16.98
N ASN A 49 29.20 55.89 17.46
CA ASN A 49 28.08 55.00 17.78
C ASN A 49 27.52 54.32 16.52
N THR A 50 27.49 55.03 15.39
CA THR A 50 27.12 54.48 14.07
C THR A 50 28.08 53.36 13.66
N VAL A 51 29.39 53.55 13.87
CA VAL A 51 30.41 52.53 13.57
C VAL A 51 30.30 51.33 14.50
N TRP A 52 30.04 51.53 15.79
CA TRP A 52 29.80 50.44 16.74
C TRP A 52 28.58 49.59 16.33
N ARG A 53 27.48 50.25 15.96
CA ARG A 53 26.27 49.58 15.47
C ARG A 53 26.54 48.79 14.20
N ALA A 54 27.30 49.36 13.24
CA ALA A 54 27.71 48.65 12.04
C ALA A 54 28.53 47.39 12.36
N ASN A 55 29.46 47.45 13.33
CA ASN A 55 30.24 46.29 13.75
C ASN A 55 29.38 45.21 14.43
N GLU A 56 28.39 45.61 15.23
CA GLU A 56 27.40 44.69 15.82
C GLU A 56 26.59 43.99 14.71
N ILE A 57 26.10 44.74 13.72
CA ILE A 57 25.37 44.22 12.57
C ILE A 57 26.21 43.21 11.80
N VAL A 58 27.48 43.53 11.47
CA VAL A 58 28.36 42.61 10.74
C VAL A 58 28.61 41.33 11.53
N THR A 59 28.83 41.43 12.84
CA THR A 59 29.06 40.27 13.70
C THR A 59 27.81 39.38 13.78
N SER A 60 26.63 39.99 13.95
CA SER A 60 25.34 39.30 13.96
C SER A 60 25.02 38.65 12.60
N ALA A 61 25.17 39.40 11.51
CA ALA A 61 24.94 38.93 10.15
C ALA A 61 25.85 37.75 9.79
N ARG A 62 27.12 37.79 10.21
CA ARG A 62 28.05 36.68 10.00
C ARG A 62 27.59 35.42 10.76
N ALA A 63 27.22 35.56 12.04
CA ALA A 63 26.71 34.44 12.82
C ALA A 63 25.42 33.84 12.20
N ALA A 64 24.49 34.70 11.77
CA ALA A 64 23.26 34.31 11.10
C ALA A 64 23.52 33.59 9.76
N LEU A 65 24.49 34.05 8.96
CA LEU A 65 24.88 33.39 7.72
C LEU A 65 25.59 32.05 7.96
N GLU A 66 26.41 31.94 9.00
CA GLU A 66 27.03 30.66 9.39
C GLU A 66 25.94 29.65 9.80
N GLU A 67 24.93 30.08 10.56
CA GLU A 67 23.75 29.26 10.91
C GLU A 67 22.93 28.87 9.68
N SER A 68 22.70 29.81 8.74
CA SER A 68 21.90 29.57 7.53
C SER A 68 22.48 28.45 6.66
N VAL A 69 23.81 28.42 6.50
CA VAL A 69 24.52 27.38 5.74
C VAL A 69 24.35 26.02 6.42
N VAL A 70 24.44 25.95 7.75
CA VAL A 70 24.26 24.72 8.52
C VAL A 70 22.82 24.22 8.41
N LEU A 71 21.81 25.09 8.61
CA LEU A 71 20.40 24.76 8.51
C LEU A 71 20.03 24.28 7.10
N SER A 72 20.53 24.96 6.07
CA SER A 72 20.31 24.59 4.67
C SER A 72 20.90 23.21 4.35
N ALA A 73 22.14 22.95 4.77
CA ALA A 73 22.78 21.65 4.58
C ALA A 73 22.03 20.52 5.30
N ARG A 74 21.63 20.73 6.57
CA ARG A 74 20.85 19.74 7.34
C ARG A 74 19.48 19.47 6.72
N THR A 75 18.77 20.52 6.32
CA THR A 75 17.47 20.42 5.66
C THR A 75 17.57 19.65 4.34
N GLY A 76 18.59 19.94 3.53
CA GLY A 76 18.85 19.23 2.28
C GLY A 76 19.17 17.75 2.50
N PHE A 77 20.01 17.44 3.49
CA PHE A 77 20.32 16.06 3.87
C PHE A 77 19.07 15.27 4.28
N LEU A 78 18.27 15.82 5.21
CA LEU A 78 17.03 15.19 5.67
C LEU A 78 16.03 15.00 4.53
N ARG A 79 15.82 16.02 3.69
CA ARG A 79 14.90 15.91 2.55
C ARG A 79 15.31 14.81 1.57
N ASN A 80 16.60 14.73 1.24
CA ASN A 80 17.11 13.69 0.35
C ASN A 80 16.98 12.29 0.98
N GLY A 81 17.30 12.16 2.27
CA GLY A 81 17.14 10.93 3.04
C GLY A 81 15.68 10.45 3.08
N ILE A 82 14.75 11.33 3.47
CA ILE A 82 13.31 11.03 3.52
C ILE A 82 12.81 10.66 2.12
N SER A 83 13.20 11.39 1.06
CA SER A 83 12.81 11.06 -0.31
C SER A 83 13.30 9.66 -0.73
N GLY A 84 14.53 9.29 -0.34
CA GLY A 84 15.07 7.95 -0.54
C GLY A 84 14.23 6.88 0.17
N GLN A 85 13.92 7.09 1.45
CA GLN A 85 13.13 6.15 2.24
C GLN A 85 11.69 6.01 1.72
N VAL A 86 11.05 7.10 1.30
CA VAL A 86 9.71 7.06 0.67
C VAL A 86 9.71 6.20 -0.59
N LYS A 87 10.77 6.26 -1.41
CA LYS A 87 10.88 5.39 -2.60
C LYS A 87 10.97 3.91 -2.21
N ILE A 88 11.68 3.58 -1.13
CA ILE A 88 11.78 2.21 -0.62
C ILE A 88 10.43 1.75 -0.08
N LEU A 89 9.78 2.56 0.76
CA LEU A 89 8.46 2.24 1.32
C LEU A 89 7.42 2.01 0.22
N LYS A 90 7.43 2.80 -0.87
CA LYS A 90 6.57 2.55 -2.04
C LYS A 90 6.85 1.21 -2.72
N LYS A 91 8.12 0.80 -2.82
CA LYS A 91 8.47 -0.52 -3.35
C LYS A 91 7.93 -1.63 -2.45
N VAL A 92 8.06 -1.49 -1.12
CA VAL A 92 7.50 -2.44 -0.15
C VAL A 92 5.99 -2.49 -0.28
N ARG A 93 5.31 -1.35 -0.30
CA ARG A 93 3.85 -1.23 -0.51
C ARG A 93 3.41 -1.93 -1.80
N ASN A 94 4.12 -1.73 -2.91
CA ASN A 94 3.79 -2.41 -4.17
C ASN A 94 4.02 -3.93 -4.07
N GLY A 95 5.05 -4.38 -3.34
CA GLY A 95 5.26 -5.80 -3.06
C GLY A 95 4.09 -6.41 -2.28
N VAL A 96 3.65 -5.73 -1.21
CA VAL A 96 2.50 -6.11 -0.39
C VAL A 96 1.21 -6.17 -1.23
N GLU A 97 0.97 -5.15 -2.08
CA GLU A 97 -0.19 -5.12 -2.97
C GLU A 97 -0.16 -6.23 -4.04
N ASN A 98 1.02 -6.58 -4.56
CA ASN A 98 1.14 -7.68 -5.51
C ASN A 98 0.77 -9.02 -4.86
N VAL A 99 1.25 -9.29 -3.64
CA VAL A 99 0.87 -10.50 -2.87
C VAL A 99 -0.65 -10.55 -2.69
N TYR A 100 -1.28 -9.42 -2.37
CA TYR A 100 -2.73 -9.33 -2.25
C TYR A 100 -3.46 -9.66 -3.57
N LYS A 101 -3.06 -9.02 -4.67
CA LYS A 101 -3.66 -9.25 -6.00
C LYS A 101 -3.49 -10.68 -6.48
N ASP A 102 -2.34 -11.27 -6.19
CA ASP A 102 -2.05 -12.67 -6.51
C ASP A 102 -2.97 -13.61 -5.75
N GLY A 103 -3.11 -13.41 -4.43
CA GLY A 103 -4.06 -14.17 -3.61
C GLY A 103 -5.51 -14.01 -4.07
N GLN A 104 -5.96 -12.79 -4.38
CA GLN A 104 -7.32 -12.54 -4.87
C GLN A 104 -7.61 -13.23 -6.21
N ARG A 105 -6.63 -13.20 -7.13
CA ARG A 105 -6.74 -13.87 -8.43
C ARG A 105 -6.80 -15.39 -8.27
N ASP A 106 -5.96 -15.94 -7.41
CA ASP A 106 -5.94 -17.37 -7.11
C ASP A 106 -7.27 -17.81 -6.47
N PHE A 107 -7.78 -17.05 -5.50
CA PHE A 107 -9.09 -17.28 -4.89
C PHE A 107 -10.22 -17.31 -5.91
N LYS A 108 -10.26 -16.32 -6.81
CA LYS A 108 -11.27 -16.28 -7.87
C LYS A 108 -11.20 -17.51 -8.78
N ASN A 109 -10.01 -18.07 -9.02
CA ASN A 109 -9.86 -19.29 -9.81
C ASN A 109 -10.31 -20.53 -9.05
N VAL A 110 -10.00 -20.63 -7.75
CA VAL A 110 -10.45 -21.71 -6.88
C VAL A 110 -11.98 -21.73 -6.80
N ILE A 111 -12.62 -20.57 -6.56
CA ILE A 111 -14.09 -20.45 -6.52
C ILE A 111 -14.74 -20.89 -7.82
N ARG A 112 -14.18 -20.53 -8.98
CA ARG A 112 -14.73 -20.98 -10.27
C ARG A 112 -14.66 -22.50 -10.45
N THR A 113 -13.54 -23.10 -10.04
CA THR A 113 -13.36 -24.56 -10.10
C THR A 113 -14.36 -25.25 -9.18
N LEU A 114 -14.57 -24.69 -8.00
CA LEU A 114 -15.51 -25.15 -7.00
C LEU A 114 -16.96 -25.06 -7.47
N ASP A 115 -17.38 -23.91 -7.99
CA ASP A 115 -18.72 -23.71 -8.56
C ASP A 115 -18.99 -24.71 -9.68
N ALA A 116 -17.98 -24.98 -10.53
CA ALA A 116 -18.08 -25.96 -11.59
C ALA A 116 -18.23 -27.39 -11.06
N ALA A 117 -17.49 -27.77 -10.01
CA ALA A 117 -17.61 -29.10 -9.40
C ALA A 117 -18.95 -29.28 -8.69
N ASN A 118 -19.40 -28.26 -7.93
CA ASN A 118 -20.70 -28.29 -7.27
C ASN A 118 -21.85 -28.34 -8.30
N ALA A 119 -21.75 -27.62 -9.42
CA ALA A 119 -22.74 -27.69 -10.50
C ALA A 119 -22.80 -29.09 -11.15
N ARG A 120 -21.67 -29.79 -11.28
CA ARG A 120 -21.66 -31.18 -11.76
C ARG A 120 -22.33 -32.11 -10.76
N LEU A 121 -22.00 -31.98 -9.47
CA LEU A 121 -22.65 -32.78 -8.42
C LEU A 121 -24.16 -32.55 -8.41
N GLU A 122 -24.63 -31.31 -8.49
CA GLU A 122 -26.06 -31.01 -8.56
C GLU A 122 -26.71 -31.61 -9.81
N SER A 123 -26.05 -31.53 -10.96
CA SER A 123 -26.57 -32.19 -12.16
C SER A 123 -26.73 -33.70 -11.96
N THR A 124 -25.79 -34.37 -11.26
CA THR A 124 -25.91 -35.79 -10.93
C THR A 124 -27.04 -36.05 -9.94
N MET A 125 -27.19 -35.22 -8.91
CA MET A 125 -28.27 -35.33 -7.92
C MET A 125 -29.65 -35.09 -8.55
N ASP A 126 -29.77 -34.16 -9.50
CA ASP A 126 -31.01 -33.92 -10.25
C ASP A 126 -31.41 -35.11 -11.12
N VAL A 127 -30.43 -35.83 -11.69
CA VAL A 127 -30.69 -37.09 -12.41
C VAL A 127 -31.23 -38.15 -11.44
N LEU A 128 -30.65 -38.27 -10.24
CA LEU A 128 -31.16 -39.20 -9.22
C LEU A 128 -32.57 -38.81 -8.74
N ARG A 129 -32.82 -37.51 -8.54
CA ARG A 129 -34.12 -36.96 -8.11
C ARG A 129 -35.23 -37.19 -9.13
N SER A 130 -34.89 -37.07 -10.42
CA SER A 130 -35.85 -37.26 -11.52
C SER A 130 -36.04 -38.73 -11.92
N THR A 131 -35.16 -39.63 -11.47
CA THR A 131 -35.28 -41.06 -11.74
C THR A 131 -36.12 -41.74 -10.67
N MET A 132 -37.35 -42.12 -11.04
CA MET A 132 -38.25 -42.86 -10.17
C MET A 132 -37.85 -44.33 -10.09
N VAL A 133 -38.00 -44.92 -8.90
CA VAL A 133 -37.78 -46.35 -8.70
C VAL A 133 -38.96 -47.14 -9.27
N GLU A 134 -38.63 -48.11 -10.15
CA GLU A 134 -39.58 -49.04 -10.74
C GLU A 134 -40.56 -49.63 -9.69
N ALA A 135 -41.85 -49.60 -10.01
CA ALA A 135 -42.91 -50.02 -9.08
C ALA A 135 -42.76 -51.49 -8.65
N ALA A 136 -42.18 -52.34 -9.50
CA ALA A 136 -41.94 -53.76 -9.23
C ALA A 136 -40.91 -54.02 -8.12
N PHE A 137 -40.08 -53.02 -7.78
CA PHE A 137 -39.12 -53.10 -6.67
C PHE A 137 -39.67 -52.59 -5.35
N ARG A 138 -40.90 -52.06 -5.35
CA ARG A 138 -41.53 -51.47 -4.16
C ARG A 138 -42.58 -52.42 -3.60
N PRO A 139 -42.65 -52.58 -2.27
CA PRO A 139 -43.77 -53.23 -1.60
C PRO A 139 -45.11 -52.65 -2.04
N ALA A 140 -46.14 -53.52 -2.12
CA ALA A 140 -47.47 -53.10 -2.53
C ALA A 140 -48.03 -52.01 -1.60
N GLY A 141 -48.30 -50.82 -2.14
CA GLY A 141 -48.88 -49.69 -1.42
C GLY A 141 -47.88 -48.64 -0.91
N GLU A 142 -46.58 -48.79 -1.17
CA GLU A 142 -45.59 -47.74 -0.87
C GLU A 142 -45.65 -46.60 -1.91
N GLU A 143 -45.53 -45.34 -1.44
CA GLU A 143 -45.50 -44.15 -2.29
C GLU A 143 -44.34 -44.20 -3.32
N PRO A 144 -44.47 -43.52 -4.47
CA PRO A 144 -43.38 -43.37 -5.43
C PRO A 144 -42.16 -42.69 -4.81
N ARG A 145 -41.02 -43.38 -4.87
CA ARG A 145 -39.72 -42.89 -4.40
C ARG A 145 -38.76 -42.70 -5.56
N SER A 146 -37.94 -41.67 -5.47
CA SER A 146 -36.82 -41.42 -6.38
C SER A 146 -35.57 -42.17 -5.93
N LEU A 147 -34.58 -42.32 -6.81
CA LEU A 147 -33.28 -42.88 -6.42
C LEU A 147 -32.59 -42.04 -5.34
N LEU A 148 -32.82 -40.74 -5.32
CA LEU A 148 -32.25 -39.85 -4.33
C LEU A 148 -32.75 -40.15 -2.91
N ASP A 149 -33.97 -40.66 -2.76
CA ASP A 149 -34.57 -40.97 -1.44
C ASP A 149 -33.88 -42.15 -0.72
N PHE A 150 -32.92 -42.81 -1.38
CA PHE A 150 -32.09 -43.89 -0.83
C PHE A 150 -30.65 -43.46 -0.57
N VAL A 151 -30.35 -42.18 -0.80
CA VAL A 151 -29.03 -41.58 -0.65
C VAL A 151 -29.04 -40.64 0.54
N ASP A 152 -27.92 -40.60 1.27
CA ASP A 152 -27.73 -39.63 2.34
C ASP A 152 -27.34 -38.26 1.75
N GLU A 153 -28.29 -37.31 1.76
CA GLU A 153 -28.07 -35.91 1.36
C GLU A 153 -27.31 -35.12 2.45
N GLN A 154 -27.28 -35.59 3.71
CA GLN A 154 -26.69 -34.86 4.83
C GLN A 154 -25.18 -34.66 4.66
N GLY A 155 -24.50 -35.64 4.05
CA GLY A 155 -23.08 -35.51 3.71
C GLY A 155 -22.80 -34.35 2.75
N VAL A 156 -23.65 -34.17 1.74
CA VAL A 156 -23.51 -33.08 0.75
C VAL A 156 -23.75 -31.73 1.42
N GLU A 157 -24.79 -31.62 2.24
CA GLU A 157 -25.10 -30.38 2.97
C GLU A 157 -23.97 -29.98 3.92
N THR A 158 -23.47 -30.95 4.70
CA THR A 158 -22.35 -30.73 5.64
C THR A 158 -21.12 -30.22 4.91
N MET A 159 -20.79 -30.80 3.75
CA MET A 159 -19.66 -30.37 2.96
C MET A 159 -19.87 -28.97 2.36
N ARG A 160 -21.07 -28.65 1.86
CA ARG A 160 -21.41 -27.30 1.38
C ARG A 160 -21.29 -26.26 2.47
N ASP A 161 -21.68 -26.58 3.69
CA ASP A 161 -21.58 -25.66 4.82
C ASP A 161 -20.12 -25.47 5.26
N ALA A 162 -19.32 -26.55 5.30
CA ALA A 162 -17.88 -26.45 5.56
C ALA A 162 -17.18 -25.57 4.51
N LEU A 163 -17.58 -25.67 3.24
CA LEU A 163 -17.05 -24.87 2.15
C LEU A 163 -17.44 -23.39 2.26
N LYS A 164 -18.70 -23.09 2.62
CA LYS A 164 -19.16 -21.72 2.88
C LYS A 164 -18.35 -21.09 4.01
N GLU A 165 -18.01 -21.87 5.03
CA GLU A 165 -17.21 -21.42 6.15
C GLU A 165 -15.76 -21.08 5.72
N SER A 166 -15.10 -21.96 4.97
CA SER A 166 -13.77 -21.67 4.39
C SER A 166 -13.79 -20.41 3.50
N ILE A 167 -14.85 -20.20 2.72
CA ILE A 167 -15.04 -18.98 1.91
C ILE A 167 -15.20 -17.73 2.81
N ARG A 168 -15.92 -17.86 3.93
CA ARG A 168 -16.13 -16.78 4.89
C ARG A 168 -14.82 -16.37 5.55
N GLU A 169 -14.03 -17.33 6.02
CA GLU A 169 -12.71 -17.10 6.62
C GLU A 169 -11.75 -16.38 5.65
N THR A 170 -11.73 -16.80 4.37
CA THR A 170 -10.92 -16.12 3.35
C THR A 170 -11.34 -14.67 3.16
N LYS A 171 -12.65 -14.39 3.12
CA LYS A 171 -13.17 -13.02 2.97
C LYS A 171 -12.84 -12.15 4.17
N GLU A 172 -12.91 -12.70 5.38
CA GLU A 172 -12.53 -12.02 6.62
C GLU A 172 -11.04 -11.65 6.60
N ALA A 173 -10.16 -12.60 6.27
CA ALA A 173 -8.73 -12.35 6.11
C ALA A 173 -8.44 -11.31 5.02
N GLN A 174 -9.23 -11.29 3.94
CA GLN A 174 -9.14 -10.28 2.89
C GLN A 174 -9.50 -8.88 3.41
N THR A 175 -10.60 -8.74 4.16
CA THR A 175 -11.02 -7.45 4.73
C THR A 175 -10.05 -6.88 5.76
N ASP A 176 -9.45 -7.75 6.57
CA ASP A 176 -8.43 -7.35 7.55
C ASP A 176 -7.18 -6.81 6.85
N PHE A 177 -6.75 -7.50 5.79
CA PHE A 177 -5.59 -7.08 5.03
C PHE A 177 -5.84 -5.84 4.17
N ASP A 178 -7.05 -5.66 3.64
CA ASP A 178 -7.46 -4.41 2.97
C ASP A 178 -7.34 -3.20 3.92
N THR A 179 -7.77 -3.37 5.18
CA THR A 179 -7.63 -2.34 6.22
C THR A 179 -6.15 -1.99 6.46
N SER A 180 -5.28 -3.00 6.49
CA SER A 180 -3.83 -2.84 6.65
C SER A 180 -3.19 -2.08 5.46
N ILE A 181 -3.60 -2.40 4.23
CA ILE A 181 -3.14 -1.72 3.01
C ILE A 181 -3.57 -0.25 3.01
N LEU A 182 -4.83 0.03 3.37
CA LEU A 182 -5.35 1.40 3.46
C LEU A 182 -4.59 2.23 4.51
N SER A 183 -4.32 1.64 5.68
CA SER A 183 -3.51 2.28 6.72
C SER A 183 -2.10 2.61 6.22
N PHE A 184 -1.46 1.71 5.46
CA PHE A 184 -0.15 1.98 4.88
C PHE A 184 -0.21 3.11 3.82
N ASP A 185 -1.28 3.16 3.01
CA ASP A 185 -1.47 4.23 2.04
C ASP A 185 -1.71 5.60 2.70
N ASP A 186 -2.46 5.63 3.81
CA ASP A 186 -2.70 6.84 4.60
C ASP A 186 -1.40 7.37 5.21
N ASP A 187 -0.56 6.48 5.74
CA ASP A 187 0.77 6.78 6.25
C ASP A 187 1.69 7.39 5.19
N LEU A 188 1.72 6.79 4.00
CA LEU A 188 2.49 7.32 2.86
C LEU A 188 1.96 8.68 2.39
N ARG A 189 0.64 8.90 2.45
CA ARG A 189 0.01 10.17 2.10
C ARG A 189 0.35 11.24 3.13
N ALA A 190 0.25 10.95 4.42
CA ALA A 190 0.62 11.86 5.49
C ALA A 190 2.08 12.30 5.38
N LEU A 191 3.00 11.35 5.12
CA LEU A 191 4.41 11.65 4.90
C LEU A 191 4.64 12.52 3.67
N LYS A 192 3.95 12.22 2.55
CA LYS A 192 4.04 13.04 1.33
C LYS A 192 3.56 14.47 1.59
N THR A 193 2.44 14.64 2.29
CA THR A 193 1.89 15.95 2.64
C THR A 193 2.87 16.74 3.50
N ALA A 194 3.46 16.12 4.52
CA ALA A 194 4.47 16.75 5.37
C ALA A 194 5.71 17.19 4.57
N MET A 195 6.15 16.39 3.61
CA MET A 195 7.26 16.75 2.72
C MET A 195 6.94 17.92 1.78
N THR A 196 5.70 18.02 1.28
CA THR A 196 5.29 19.10 0.37
C THR A 196 5.01 20.42 1.09
N SER A 197 4.59 20.36 2.36
CA SER A 197 4.37 21.56 3.18
C SER A 197 5.69 22.22 3.61
N ALA A 198 6.82 21.52 3.55
CA ALA A 198 8.12 22.10 3.79
C ALA A 198 8.54 22.94 2.56
N PRO A 199 8.63 24.28 2.66
CA PRO A 199 9.01 25.12 1.52
C PRO A 199 10.34 24.65 0.93
N GLN A 200 10.43 24.58 -0.40
CA GLN A 200 11.73 24.41 -1.03
C GLN A 200 12.49 25.70 -0.82
N SER A 201 13.62 25.65 -0.11
CA SER A 201 14.58 26.74 -0.16
C SER A 201 14.94 26.91 -1.63
N ALA A 202 14.35 27.92 -2.27
CA ALA A 202 14.69 28.30 -3.62
C ALA A 202 16.20 28.49 -3.64
N ASN A 203 16.84 27.97 -4.68
CA ASN A 203 18.25 28.19 -4.97
C ASN A 203 18.63 29.65 -4.69
N GLY A 204 19.21 29.84 -3.53
CA GLY A 204 19.54 31.13 -2.99
C GLY A 204 20.63 30.85 -1.99
N LEU A 205 21.82 30.53 -2.51
CA LEU A 205 22.98 31.11 -1.84
C LEU A 205 22.63 32.59 -1.68
N PRO A 206 22.78 33.18 -0.48
CA PRO A 206 22.72 34.63 -0.38
C PRO A 206 23.62 35.17 -1.49
N PRO A 207 23.18 36.21 -2.24
CA PRO A 207 24.01 36.81 -3.27
C PRO A 207 25.39 37.01 -2.63
N ARG A 208 26.45 36.52 -3.29
CA ARG A 208 27.83 36.74 -2.85
C ARG A 208 27.98 38.25 -2.68
N LEU A 209 27.73 38.74 -1.47
CA LEU A 209 27.84 40.16 -1.17
C LEU A 209 29.34 40.45 -1.35
N PRO A 210 29.70 41.43 -2.20
CA PRO A 210 31.06 41.91 -2.24
C PRO A 210 31.46 42.19 -0.80
N ARG A 211 32.61 41.65 -0.36
CA ARG A 211 33.17 41.96 0.95
C ARG A 211 33.13 43.48 1.11
N PRO A 212 32.51 44.03 2.17
CA PRO A 212 32.54 45.46 2.38
C PRO A 212 34.01 45.93 2.47
N PRO A 213 34.30 47.21 2.20
CA PRO A 213 35.66 47.78 2.24
C PRO A 213 36.21 47.88 3.68
N PHE A 214 35.95 46.90 4.53
CA PHE A 214 36.61 46.74 5.83
C PHE A 214 38.13 46.65 5.64
N ASP A 215 38.59 45.99 4.58
CA ASP A 215 40.03 45.95 4.24
C ASP A 215 40.58 47.34 3.93
N LEU A 216 39.78 48.26 3.37
CA LEU A 216 40.19 49.65 3.12
C LEU A 216 40.14 50.49 4.41
N CYS A 217 39.12 50.34 5.26
CA CYS A 217 39.07 51.03 6.56
C CYS A 217 40.17 50.54 7.51
N VAL A 218 40.44 49.23 7.56
CA VAL A 218 41.54 48.65 8.35
C VAL A 218 42.90 49.03 7.76
N ASN A 219 43.05 49.08 6.42
CA ASN A 219 44.26 49.59 5.81
C ASN A 219 44.46 51.07 6.08
N ALA A 220 43.41 51.90 6.00
CA ALA A 220 43.48 53.31 6.38
C ALA A 220 43.91 53.46 7.85
N ILE A 221 43.25 52.77 8.79
CA ILE A 221 43.62 52.77 10.22
C ILE A 221 45.04 52.25 10.46
N ARG A 222 45.53 51.30 9.66
CA ARG A 222 46.89 50.73 9.73
C ARG A 222 47.94 51.70 9.15
N HIS A 223 47.56 52.51 8.16
CA HIS A 223 48.44 53.47 7.49
C HIS A 223 48.36 54.88 8.09
N THR A 224 47.42 55.14 9.00
CA THR A 224 47.36 56.37 9.80
C THR A 224 48.14 56.19 11.11
N GLU A 225 49.16 57.02 11.33
CA GLU A 225 49.94 57.03 12.56
C GLU A 225 49.03 57.24 13.79
N GLY A 226 49.10 56.33 14.77
CA GLY A 226 48.23 56.35 15.95
C GLY A 226 46.82 55.76 15.76
N GLY A 227 46.38 55.47 14.53
CA GLY A 227 45.02 54.95 14.25
C GLY A 227 44.70 53.64 14.97
N TYR A 228 45.64 52.69 14.98
CA TYR A 228 45.49 51.41 15.67
C TYR A 228 45.46 51.53 17.20
N ALA A 229 46.14 52.54 17.77
CA ALA A 229 46.13 52.82 19.20
C ALA A 229 44.84 53.55 19.62
N ALA A 230 44.35 54.47 18.80
CA ALA A 230 43.09 55.18 19.00
C ALA A 230 41.88 54.23 18.95
N VAL A 231 41.83 53.32 17.97
CA VAL A 231 40.75 52.32 17.85
C VAL A 231 40.78 51.34 19.03
N ARG A 232 41.95 50.84 19.45
CA ARG A 232 42.05 49.97 20.64
C ARG A 232 41.67 50.70 21.92
N LYS A 233 42.06 51.97 22.07
CA LYS A 233 41.72 52.78 23.24
C LYS A 233 40.21 53.07 23.27
N ALA A 234 39.61 53.47 22.15
CA ALA A 234 38.16 53.67 22.02
C ALA A 234 37.36 52.36 22.19
N ALA A 235 37.87 51.24 21.68
CA ALA A 235 37.25 49.92 21.85
C ALA A 235 37.33 49.36 23.28
N SER A 236 38.34 49.81 24.06
CA SER A 236 38.55 49.37 25.45
C SER A 236 38.02 50.36 26.50
N SER A 237 37.46 51.51 26.09
CA SER A 237 36.91 52.51 27.00
C SER A 237 35.49 52.93 26.61
N GLN A 238 34.47 52.11 26.92
CA GLN A 238 33.37 52.49 27.83
C GLN A 238 32.38 51.31 28.11
N PRO A 239 31.75 51.20 29.31
CA PRO A 239 30.76 50.18 29.68
C PRO A 239 29.31 50.55 29.26
N PRO A 240 28.32 49.64 29.41
CA PRO A 240 26.91 49.96 29.14
C PRO A 240 26.35 50.92 30.21
N GLY A 241 25.75 52.03 29.74
CA GLY A 241 25.11 53.05 30.60
C GLY A 241 25.78 54.43 30.57
N SER A 242 26.52 54.80 29.52
CA SER A 242 27.18 56.09 29.42
C SER A 242 26.22 57.24 29.08
N ASP A 243 26.14 58.21 30.00
CA ASP A 243 25.59 59.54 29.77
C ASP A 243 26.24 60.19 28.53
N PRO A 244 25.51 61.07 27.80
CA PRO A 244 26.05 61.77 26.63
C PRO A 244 27.34 62.47 27.04
N VAL A 245 28.44 62.16 26.35
CA VAL A 245 29.78 62.72 26.58
C VAL A 245 29.65 64.23 26.85
N SER A 246 29.75 64.58 28.13
CA SER A 246 29.67 65.97 28.57
C SER A 246 31.04 66.58 28.31
N VAL A 247 31.05 67.65 27.53
CA VAL A 247 32.23 68.46 27.17
C VAL A 247 33.00 68.94 28.43
N SER A 248 32.39 68.83 29.61
CA SER A 248 32.98 69.17 30.90
C SER A 248 34.17 68.30 31.33
N GLY A 249 34.43 67.14 30.70
CA GLY A 249 35.54 66.25 31.07
C GLY A 249 36.92 66.61 30.48
N VAL A 250 36.99 67.56 29.55
CA VAL A 250 38.25 67.99 28.90
C VAL A 250 38.81 69.28 29.53
N ILE A 251 38.00 70.00 30.32
CA ILE A 251 38.47 71.14 31.12
C ILE A 251 38.95 70.60 32.47
N ASN A 252 40.09 69.91 32.49
CA ASN A 252 40.83 69.73 33.73
C ASN A 252 41.36 71.10 34.15
N THR A 253 40.71 71.76 35.10
CA THR A 253 41.18 73.02 35.71
C THR A 253 42.45 72.87 36.56
N GLU A 254 43.08 71.68 36.58
CA GLU A 254 44.24 71.34 37.41
C GLU A 254 45.46 70.86 36.60
N SER A 255 45.58 71.25 35.34
CA SER A 255 46.80 71.04 34.53
C SER A 255 47.41 72.39 34.17
N ALA A 256 48.70 72.56 34.44
CA ALA A 256 49.45 73.78 34.11
C ALA A 256 49.31 74.12 32.61
N PRO A 257 49.29 75.41 32.22
CA PRO A 257 49.19 75.77 30.81
C PRO A 257 50.42 75.25 30.07
N ASP A 258 50.20 74.41 29.06
CA ASP A 258 51.22 74.08 28.06
C ASP A 258 51.78 75.39 27.46
N GLU A 259 53.02 75.33 26.96
CA GLU A 259 53.68 76.46 26.30
C GLU A 259 52.73 77.14 25.29
N PRO A 260 52.67 78.49 25.26
CA PRO A 260 51.74 79.19 24.37
C PRO A 260 52.07 78.84 22.91
N ILE A 261 51.13 78.14 22.26
CA ILE A 261 51.19 77.74 20.85
C ILE A 261 51.61 78.96 20.00
N SER A 262 52.58 78.77 19.11
CA SER A 262 53.05 79.84 18.22
C SER A 262 51.90 80.39 17.39
N SER A 263 51.91 81.68 17.06
CA SER A 263 50.85 82.32 16.28
C SER A 263 50.64 81.68 14.90
N ASP A 264 51.70 81.13 14.32
CA ASP A 264 51.65 80.45 13.03
C ASP A 264 51.09 79.04 13.14
N GLU A 265 51.44 78.31 14.21
CA GLU A 265 50.87 76.99 14.53
C GLU A 265 49.38 77.09 14.86
N ARG A 266 48.97 78.14 15.60
CA ARG A 266 47.56 78.41 15.90
C ARG A 266 46.75 78.69 14.63
N ARG A 267 47.34 79.41 13.66
CA ARG A 267 46.67 79.69 12.38
C ARG A 267 46.49 78.41 11.55
N GLN A 268 47.53 77.58 11.47
CA GLN A 268 47.45 76.28 10.79
C GLN A 268 46.41 75.36 11.45
N MET A 269 46.35 75.33 12.78
CA MET A 269 45.35 74.55 13.51
C MET A 269 43.92 75.03 13.24
N LEU A 270 43.69 76.35 13.15
CA LEU A 270 42.38 76.91 12.85
C LEU A 270 41.94 76.63 11.41
N ASP A 271 42.87 76.69 10.45
CA ASP A 271 42.63 76.35 9.04
C ASP A 271 42.21 74.88 8.87
N VAL A 272 42.89 73.98 9.58
CA VAL A 272 42.52 72.55 9.63
C VAL A 272 41.15 72.35 10.29
N LEU A 273 40.86 73.03 11.41
CA LEU A 273 39.56 72.92 12.08
C LEU A 273 38.41 73.46 11.23
N GLU A 274 38.64 74.51 10.45
CA GLU A 274 37.65 75.07 9.54
C GLU A 274 37.39 74.14 8.36
N HIS A 275 38.46 73.61 7.76
CA HIS A 275 38.37 72.61 6.70
C HIS A 275 37.64 71.34 7.17
N ASP A 276 38.07 70.74 8.28
CA ASP A 276 37.50 69.49 8.79
C ASP A 276 36.04 69.69 9.24
N ALA A 277 35.73 70.80 9.89
CA ALA A 277 34.35 71.10 10.28
C ALA A 277 33.41 71.26 9.08
N SER A 278 33.91 71.70 7.91
CA SER A 278 33.10 71.78 6.69
C SER A 278 32.77 70.40 6.09
N GLN A 279 33.59 69.37 6.35
CA GLN A 279 33.44 68.02 5.79
C GLN A 279 32.71 67.05 6.72
N VAL A 280 32.73 67.31 8.03
CA VAL A 280 32.18 66.39 9.02
C VAL A 280 30.70 66.06 8.79
N GLU A 281 29.87 67.02 8.40
CA GLU A 281 28.43 66.76 8.25
C GLU A 281 28.15 65.82 7.06
N ASP A 282 28.81 66.05 5.92
CA ASP A 282 28.71 65.19 4.72
C ASP A 282 29.17 63.75 5.03
N VAL A 283 30.30 63.59 5.72
CA VAL A 283 30.82 62.27 6.12
C VAL A 283 29.89 61.58 7.12
N VAL A 284 29.30 62.32 8.06
CA VAL A 284 28.35 61.75 9.03
C VAL A 284 27.05 61.34 8.36
N GLU A 285 26.59 62.06 7.33
CA GLU A 285 25.44 61.69 6.51
C GLU A 285 25.72 60.40 5.71
N GLU A 286 26.86 60.32 5.02
CA GLU A 286 27.29 59.11 4.31
C GLU A 286 27.38 57.88 5.24
N LEU A 287 27.94 58.04 6.44
CA LEU A 287 28.01 56.97 7.44
C LEU A 287 26.62 56.50 7.89
N ARG A 288 25.63 57.40 7.96
CA ARG A 288 24.24 57.05 8.30
C ARG A 288 23.56 56.32 7.15
N GLU A 289 23.78 56.75 5.90
CA GLU A 289 23.26 56.06 4.72
C GLU A 289 23.80 54.63 4.63
N PHE A 290 25.11 54.45 4.82
CA PHE A 290 25.70 53.11 4.87
C PHE A 290 25.17 52.27 6.03
N LEU A 291 24.96 52.87 7.21
CA LEU A 291 24.36 52.15 8.32
C LEU A 291 22.94 51.68 7.96
N ALA A 292 22.11 52.54 7.38
CA ALA A 292 20.75 52.19 6.97
C ALA A 292 20.74 51.06 5.91
N GLU A 293 21.68 51.07 4.97
CA GLU A 293 21.86 49.98 4.00
C GLU A 293 22.28 48.67 4.68
N MET A 294 23.19 48.74 5.67
CA MET A 294 23.62 47.58 6.46
C MET A 294 22.46 46.99 7.28
N GLU A 295 21.63 47.85 7.90
CA GLU A 295 20.44 47.44 8.63
C GLU A 295 19.44 46.73 7.72
N GLY A 296 19.13 47.30 6.54
CA GLY A 296 18.24 46.65 5.58
C GLY A 296 18.75 45.28 5.08
N LYS A 297 20.06 45.13 4.85
CA LYS A 297 20.67 43.83 4.51
C LYS A 297 20.64 42.85 5.67
N HIS A 298 20.83 43.32 6.90
CA HIS A 298 20.79 42.50 8.10
C HIS A 298 19.39 41.94 8.34
N ASP A 299 18.36 42.78 8.21
CA ASP A 299 16.96 42.36 8.30
C ASP A 299 16.63 41.28 7.28
N ALA A 300 17.08 41.44 6.02
CA ALA A 300 16.90 40.43 4.99
C ALA A 300 17.62 39.10 5.30
N ILE A 301 18.81 39.15 5.92
CA ILE A 301 19.52 37.95 6.38
C ILE A 301 18.73 37.25 7.51
N LEU A 302 18.21 38.01 8.47
CA LEU A 302 17.43 37.47 9.58
C LEU A 302 16.12 36.83 9.09
N GLU A 303 15.43 37.46 8.14
CA GLU A 303 14.23 36.90 7.51
C GLU A 303 14.55 35.59 6.77
N HIS A 304 15.67 35.55 6.04
CA HIS A 304 16.11 34.34 5.37
C HIS A 304 16.43 33.20 6.35
N VAL A 305 17.12 33.49 7.45
CA VAL A 305 17.38 32.51 8.51
C VAL A 305 16.09 32.02 9.14
N ALA A 306 15.14 32.91 9.46
CA ALA A 306 13.84 32.53 10.01
C ALA A 306 13.06 31.59 9.07
N SER A 307 13.10 31.86 7.75
CA SER A 307 12.52 30.97 6.74
C SER A 307 13.21 29.60 6.70
N LEU A 308 14.54 29.55 6.83
CA LEU A 308 15.29 28.29 6.85
C LEU A 308 15.01 27.49 8.13
N THR A 309 14.91 28.14 9.28
CA THR A 309 14.52 27.50 10.54
C THR A 309 13.14 26.87 10.42
N THR A 310 12.16 27.61 9.87
CA THR A 310 10.81 27.08 9.61
C THR A 310 10.85 25.87 8.65
N ALA A 311 11.68 25.92 7.61
CA ALA A 311 11.85 24.79 6.69
C ALA A 311 12.50 23.58 7.36
N TYR A 312 13.47 23.81 8.25
CA TYR A 312 14.13 22.78 9.04
C TYR A 312 13.17 22.10 10.04
N ASP A 313 12.34 22.89 10.73
CA ASP A 313 11.35 22.35 11.66
C ASP A 313 10.30 21.51 10.91
N ASN A 314 9.83 21.99 9.76
CA ASN A 314 8.90 21.25 8.90
C ASN A 314 9.49 19.91 8.41
N ILE A 315 10.76 19.88 7.97
CA ILE A 315 11.37 18.64 7.52
C ILE A 315 11.66 17.69 8.69
N THR A 316 11.93 18.22 9.88
CA THR A 316 12.10 17.43 11.11
C THR A 316 10.77 16.78 11.52
N ASN A 317 9.65 17.51 11.41
CA ASN A 317 8.32 16.93 11.59
C ASN A 317 8.04 15.80 10.59
N ALA A 318 8.41 15.98 9.31
CA ALA A 318 8.29 14.92 8.30
C ALA A 318 9.17 13.70 8.63
N TYR A 319 10.36 13.92 9.21
CA TYR A 319 11.22 12.84 9.68
C TYR A 319 10.58 12.04 10.82
N HIS A 320 9.95 12.70 11.81
CA HIS A 320 9.23 11.99 12.88
C HIS A 320 8.04 11.18 12.36
N ILE A 321 7.32 11.68 11.34
CA ILE A 321 6.28 10.90 10.67
C ILE A 321 6.90 9.66 10.02
N LEU A 322 8.04 9.81 9.31
CA LEU A 322 8.75 8.68 8.71
C LEU A 322 9.18 7.64 9.77
N GLU A 323 9.68 8.05 10.94
CA GLU A 323 10.00 7.12 12.04
C GLU A 323 8.75 6.36 12.50
N GLY A 324 7.62 7.04 12.62
CA GLY A 324 6.33 6.41 12.95
C GLY A 324 5.91 5.36 11.91
N VAL A 325 6.04 5.67 10.62
CA VAL A 325 5.78 4.71 9.53
C VAL A 325 6.77 3.55 9.58
N GLY A 326 8.05 3.83 9.85
CA GLY A 326 9.09 2.82 10.02
C GLY A 326 8.78 1.83 11.15
N ALA A 327 8.26 2.32 12.28
CA ALA A 327 7.85 1.49 13.40
C ALA A 327 6.66 0.56 13.06
N ARG A 328 5.73 1.00 12.19
CA ARG A 328 4.57 0.21 11.73
C ARG A 328 4.87 -0.70 10.54
N LEU A 329 5.99 -0.47 9.83
CA LEU A 329 6.33 -1.18 8.60
C LEU A 329 6.36 -2.70 8.75
N SER A 330 6.93 -3.20 9.85
CA SER A 330 6.95 -4.63 10.15
C SER A 330 5.53 -5.18 10.30
N GLY A 331 4.62 -4.44 10.91
CA GLY A 331 3.20 -4.80 11.03
C GLY A 331 2.53 -4.98 9.66
N TYR A 332 2.76 -4.06 8.72
CA TYR A 332 2.23 -4.20 7.35
C TYR A 332 2.78 -5.44 6.62
N ILE A 333 4.08 -5.73 6.81
CA ILE A 333 4.72 -6.91 6.21
C ILE A 333 4.18 -8.19 6.85
N ILE A 334 4.06 -8.23 8.18
CA ILE A 334 3.50 -9.37 8.91
C ILE A 334 2.06 -9.63 8.47
N ALA A 335 1.21 -8.59 8.38
CA ALA A 335 -0.15 -8.72 7.88
C ALA A 335 -0.21 -9.33 6.48
N SER A 336 0.71 -8.95 5.58
CA SER A 336 0.83 -9.57 4.26
C SER A 336 1.22 -11.05 4.30
N GLN A 337 2.14 -11.42 5.19
CA GLN A 337 2.56 -12.81 5.37
C GLN A 337 1.46 -13.65 5.99
N GLU A 338 0.77 -13.12 7.00
CA GLU A 338 -0.36 -13.77 7.65
C GLU A 338 -1.52 -13.99 6.68
N PHE A 339 -1.86 -12.98 5.86
CA PHE A 339 -2.86 -13.14 4.80
C PHE A 339 -2.48 -14.28 3.85
N ARG A 340 -1.21 -14.34 3.40
CA ARG A 340 -0.74 -15.39 2.51
C ARG A 340 -0.80 -16.77 3.17
N LEU A 341 -0.37 -16.89 4.42
CA LEU A 341 -0.42 -18.15 5.16
C LEU A 341 -1.86 -18.65 5.33
N ARG A 342 -2.77 -17.76 5.77
CA ARG A 342 -4.20 -18.09 5.87
C ARG A 342 -4.78 -18.48 4.52
N TRP A 343 -4.41 -17.76 3.45
CA TRP A 343 -4.85 -18.09 2.10
C TRP A 343 -4.37 -19.48 1.66
N ASP A 344 -3.10 -19.81 1.89
CA ASP A 344 -2.55 -21.12 1.52
C ASP A 344 -3.23 -22.26 2.31
N GLU A 345 -3.51 -22.05 3.60
CA GLU A 345 -4.24 -23.00 4.46
C GLU A 345 -5.68 -23.21 3.98
N THR A 346 -6.45 -22.13 3.79
CA THR A 346 -7.82 -22.23 3.31
C THR A 346 -7.90 -22.79 1.90
N LYS A 347 -6.92 -22.48 1.04
CA LYS A 347 -6.82 -23.09 -0.29
C LYS A 347 -6.64 -24.60 -0.22
N ALA A 348 -5.76 -25.09 0.66
CA ALA A 348 -5.59 -26.52 0.88
C ALA A 348 -6.89 -27.17 1.36
N GLN A 349 -7.58 -26.55 2.32
CA GLN A 349 -8.86 -27.03 2.82
C GLN A 349 -9.93 -27.09 1.71
N ILE A 350 -10.03 -26.06 0.86
CA ILE A 350 -10.96 -26.05 -0.28
C ILE A 350 -10.59 -27.14 -1.30
N GLN A 351 -9.31 -27.41 -1.51
CA GLN A 351 -8.87 -28.48 -2.40
C GLN A 351 -9.26 -29.87 -1.88
N ASP A 352 -9.15 -30.09 -0.57
CA ASP A 352 -9.61 -31.31 0.08
C ASP A 352 -11.13 -31.47 -0.07
N GLN A 353 -11.90 -30.42 0.22
CA GLN A 353 -13.36 -30.39 0.03
C GLN A 353 -13.76 -30.61 -1.43
N LEU A 354 -13.02 -30.05 -2.39
CA LEU A 354 -13.25 -30.27 -3.81
C LEU A 354 -13.04 -31.74 -4.21
N SER A 355 -12.02 -32.38 -3.65
CA SER A 355 -11.76 -33.81 -3.88
C SER A 355 -12.89 -34.67 -3.31
N GLU A 356 -13.46 -34.27 -2.18
CA GLU A 356 -14.60 -34.94 -1.56
C GLU A 356 -15.88 -34.76 -2.39
N LEU A 357 -16.18 -33.55 -2.89
CA LEU A 357 -17.29 -33.29 -3.84
C LEU A 357 -17.21 -34.22 -5.05
N GLU A 358 -16.01 -34.35 -5.62
CA GLU A 358 -15.77 -35.17 -6.80
C GLU A 358 -15.94 -36.67 -6.48
N SER A 359 -15.49 -37.13 -5.30
CA SER A 359 -15.72 -38.49 -4.82
C SER A 359 -17.22 -38.80 -4.66
N MET A 360 -17.99 -37.87 -4.07
CA MET A 360 -19.44 -38.02 -3.93
C MET A 360 -20.14 -38.06 -5.28
N ARG A 361 -19.74 -37.20 -6.23
CA ARG A 361 -20.26 -37.22 -7.61
C ARG A 361 -20.05 -38.58 -8.24
N LEU A 362 -18.82 -39.11 -8.19
CA LEU A 362 -18.49 -40.41 -8.76
C LEU A 362 -19.27 -41.54 -8.09
N PHE A 363 -19.45 -41.49 -6.77
CA PHE A 363 -20.27 -42.44 -6.05
C PHE A 363 -21.73 -42.43 -6.54
N TYR A 364 -22.33 -41.25 -6.73
CA TYR A 364 -23.70 -41.11 -7.23
C TYR A 364 -23.85 -41.54 -8.70
N GLU A 365 -22.88 -41.26 -9.56
CA GLU A 365 -22.87 -41.77 -10.93
C GLU A 365 -22.77 -43.30 -10.96
N ASN A 366 -21.92 -43.87 -10.13
CA ASN A 366 -21.78 -45.32 -10.00
C ASN A 366 -23.05 -45.96 -9.42
N TYR A 367 -23.70 -45.31 -8.46
CA TYR A 367 -25.00 -45.74 -7.93
C TYR A 367 -26.06 -45.76 -9.03
N PHE A 368 -26.17 -44.68 -9.81
CA PHE A 368 -27.09 -44.61 -10.96
C PHE A 368 -26.80 -45.71 -12.00
N SER A 369 -25.53 -45.98 -12.28
CA SER A 369 -25.15 -47.03 -13.22
C SER A 369 -25.45 -48.45 -12.72
N SER A 370 -25.25 -48.67 -11.42
CA SER A 370 -25.59 -49.92 -10.75
C SER A 370 -27.10 -50.16 -10.77
N TYR A 371 -27.91 -49.10 -10.69
CA TYR A 371 -29.36 -49.21 -10.78
C TYR A 371 -29.83 -49.70 -12.16
N ASP A 372 -29.26 -49.16 -13.24
CA ASP A 372 -29.55 -49.67 -14.59
C ASP A 372 -29.15 -51.15 -14.74
N SER A 373 -28.01 -51.52 -14.15
CA SER A 373 -27.54 -52.91 -14.14
C SER A 373 -28.50 -53.83 -13.37
N LEU A 374 -29.08 -53.35 -12.27
CA LEU A 374 -30.09 -54.09 -11.49
C LEU A 374 -31.35 -54.35 -12.31
N ILE A 375 -31.87 -53.35 -13.05
CA ILE A 375 -33.03 -53.52 -13.93
C ILE A 375 -32.77 -54.63 -14.96
N LEU A 376 -31.61 -54.59 -15.62
CA LEU A 376 -31.23 -55.58 -16.62
C LEU A 376 -31.06 -56.98 -16.03
N GLU A 377 -30.49 -57.09 -14.83
CA GLU A 377 -30.30 -58.37 -14.14
C GLU A 377 -31.64 -58.98 -13.71
N VAL A 378 -32.58 -58.18 -13.20
CA VAL A 378 -33.93 -58.67 -12.85
C VAL A 378 -34.66 -59.14 -14.09
N TYR A 379 -34.60 -58.39 -15.20
CA TYR A 379 -35.15 -58.84 -16.48
C TYR A 379 -34.54 -60.16 -16.95
N ARG A 380 -33.21 -60.31 -16.88
CA ARG A 380 -32.50 -61.55 -17.22
C ARG A 380 -32.96 -62.72 -16.36
N ARG A 381 -33.18 -62.52 -15.06
CA ARG A 381 -33.70 -63.54 -14.14
C ARG A 381 -35.12 -63.94 -14.52
N LYS A 382 -35.97 -62.98 -14.90
CA LYS A 382 -37.34 -63.26 -15.35
C LYS A 382 -37.36 -64.11 -16.62
N GLU A 383 -36.56 -63.75 -17.63
CA GLU A 383 -36.45 -64.55 -18.85
C GLU A 383 -35.96 -65.99 -18.55
N CYS A 384 -35.05 -66.15 -17.59
CA CYS A 384 -34.56 -67.46 -17.19
C CYS A 384 -35.68 -68.29 -16.54
N GLU A 385 -36.43 -67.68 -15.63
CA GLU A 385 -37.60 -68.30 -14.98
C GLU A 385 -38.64 -68.74 -16.02
N GLU A 386 -38.96 -67.88 -17.00
CA GLU A 386 -39.88 -68.20 -18.09
C GLU A 386 -39.36 -69.31 -19.01
N LYS A 387 -38.05 -69.32 -19.32
CA LYS A 387 -37.42 -70.39 -20.10
C LYS A 387 -37.52 -71.73 -19.38
N VAL A 388 -37.26 -71.75 -18.07
CA VAL A 388 -37.38 -72.96 -17.23
C VAL A 388 -38.84 -73.41 -17.18
N LYS A 389 -39.78 -72.50 -16.91
CA LYS A 389 -41.22 -72.79 -16.90
C LYS A 389 -41.67 -73.38 -18.24
N GLY A 390 -41.27 -72.79 -19.36
CA GLY A 390 -41.59 -73.30 -20.68
C GLY A 390 -40.98 -74.69 -20.96
N ILE A 391 -39.82 -75.03 -20.40
CA ILE A 391 -39.27 -76.39 -20.48
C ILE A 391 -40.13 -77.37 -19.67
N VAL A 392 -40.50 -77.00 -18.44
CA VAL A 392 -41.36 -77.82 -17.57
C VAL A 392 -42.73 -78.04 -18.21
N ASP A 393 -43.36 -76.99 -18.73
CA ASP A 393 -44.66 -77.07 -19.41
C ASP A 393 -44.59 -78.02 -20.61
N ARG A 394 -43.56 -77.89 -21.46
CA ARG A 394 -43.34 -78.81 -22.59
C ARG A 394 -43.09 -80.26 -22.14
N ALA A 395 -42.36 -80.45 -21.03
CA ALA A 395 -42.12 -81.78 -20.48
C ALA A 395 -43.43 -82.39 -19.94
N MET A 396 -44.24 -81.61 -19.22
CA MET A 396 -45.56 -82.02 -18.73
C MET A 396 -46.51 -82.36 -19.89
N GLU A 397 -46.53 -81.56 -20.96
CA GLU A 397 -47.30 -81.87 -22.18
C GLU A 397 -46.84 -83.17 -22.85
N GLN A 398 -45.51 -83.39 -22.96
CA GLN A 398 -44.96 -84.63 -23.52
C GLN A 398 -45.33 -85.85 -22.67
N MET A 399 -45.25 -85.73 -21.35
CA MET A 399 -45.61 -86.79 -20.42
C MET A 399 -47.12 -87.07 -20.43
N GLY A 400 -47.96 -86.03 -20.55
CA GLY A 400 -49.40 -86.16 -20.76
C GLY A 400 -49.74 -86.93 -22.04
N ARG A 401 -49.07 -86.62 -23.16
CA ARG A 401 -49.24 -87.37 -24.42
C ARG A 401 -48.86 -88.85 -24.29
N LEU A 402 -47.76 -89.15 -23.57
CA LEU A 402 -47.36 -90.55 -23.32
C LEU A 402 -48.35 -91.29 -22.41
N TYR A 403 -48.88 -90.60 -21.40
CA TYR A 403 -49.92 -91.13 -20.52
C TYR A 403 -51.19 -91.49 -21.31
N GLU A 404 -51.69 -90.57 -22.14
CA GLU A 404 -52.86 -90.82 -22.99
C GLU A 404 -52.64 -91.99 -23.96
N ALA A 405 -51.45 -92.09 -24.55
CA ALA A 405 -51.09 -93.20 -25.43
C ALA A 405 -51.06 -94.56 -24.68
N ASP A 406 -50.40 -94.64 -23.52
CA ASP A 406 -50.38 -95.87 -22.69
C ASP A 406 -51.78 -96.27 -22.21
N MET A 407 -52.60 -95.30 -21.78
CA MET A 407 -53.97 -95.57 -21.38
C MET A 407 -54.83 -96.10 -22.53
N LYS A 408 -54.65 -95.57 -23.74
CA LYS A 408 -55.33 -96.07 -24.95
C LYS A 408 -54.90 -97.49 -25.31
N GLU A 409 -53.61 -97.81 -25.23
CA GLU A 409 -53.10 -99.18 -25.48
C GLU A 409 -53.60 -100.17 -24.42
N ARG A 410 -53.61 -99.79 -23.13
CA ARG A 410 -54.18 -100.61 -22.04
C ARG A 410 -55.66 -100.84 -22.21
N GLU A 411 -56.40 -99.82 -22.65
CA GLU A 411 -57.81 -99.95 -22.95
C GLU A 411 -58.05 -100.86 -24.16
N GLY A 412 -57.27 -100.72 -25.24
CA GLY A 412 -57.29 -101.62 -26.39
C GLY A 412 -57.02 -103.07 -25.99
N PHE A 413 -55.95 -103.32 -25.22
CA PHE A 413 -55.63 -104.64 -24.67
C PHE A 413 -56.78 -105.21 -23.83
N ARG A 414 -57.39 -104.39 -22.97
CA ARG A 414 -58.53 -104.80 -22.15
C ARG A 414 -59.75 -105.18 -23.00
N LEU A 415 -60.01 -104.45 -24.09
CA LEU A 415 -61.11 -104.78 -25.01
C LEU A 415 -60.85 -106.06 -25.79
N ASP A 416 -59.61 -106.31 -26.22
CA ASP A 416 -59.27 -107.44 -27.08
C ASP A 416 -59.18 -108.77 -26.33
N VAL A 417 -58.61 -108.79 -25.12
CA VAL A 417 -58.33 -110.03 -24.38
C VAL A 417 -58.86 -110.07 -22.95
N GLY A 418 -59.46 -108.98 -22.45
CA GLY A 418 -59.86 -108.85 -21.05
C GLY A 418 -60.88 -109.89 -20.59
N ASP A 419 -61.84 -110.25 -21.44
CA ASP A 419 -62.88 -111.26 -21.14
C ASP A 419 -62.32 -112.68 -20.93
N PHE A 420 -61.12 -112.93 -21.46
CA PHE A 420 -60.45 -114.24 -21.39
C PHE A 420 -59.34 -114.29 -20.34
N LEU A 421 -59.07 -113.19 -19.63
CA LEU A 421 -57.98 -113.09 -18.66
C LEU A 421 -58.51 -113.13 -17.21
N PRO A 422 -58.20 -114.16 -16.42
CA PRO A 422 -58.56 -114.19 -15.00
C PRO A 422 -57.88 -113.05 -14.23
N VAL A 423 -58.65 -112.33 -13.41
CA VAL A 423 -58.20 -111.13 -12.68
C VAL A 423 -56.99 -111.38 -11.77
N ASP A 424 -56.85 -112.61 -11.26
CA ASP A 424 -55.78 -113.00 -10.33
C ASP A 424 -54.42 -113.23 -11.00
N LEU A 425 -54.36 -113.34 -12.34
CA LEU A 425 -53.11 -113.59 -13.07
C LEU A 425 -52.12 -112.40 -12.93
N TYR A 426 -52.65 -111.19 -13.00
CA TYR A 426 -51.91 -109.97 -12.73
C TYR A 426 -52.84 -108.95 -12.03
N PRO A 427 -52.84 -108.90 -10.68
CA PRO A 427 -53.79 -108.09 -9.90
C PRO A 427 -53.73 -106.57 -10.19
N SER A 428 -52.67 -106.11 -10.86
CA SER A 428 -52.49 -104.71 -11.22
C SER A 428 -52.86 -104.39 -12.68
N VAL A 429 -53.44 -105.34 -13.42
CA VAL A 429 -53.80 -105.18 -14.85
C VAL A 429 -54.76 -104.00 -15.10
N ASN A 430 -55.65 -103.72 -14.13
CA ASN A 430 -56.61 -102.63 -14.20
C ASN A 430 -56.15 -101.35 -13.49
N LYS A 431 -54.91 -101.30 -12.97
CA LYS A 431 -54.41 -100.07 -12.33
C LYS A 431 -54.12 -99.02 -13.40
N PRO A 432 -54.56 -97.75 -13.20
CA PRO A 432 -54.20 -96.66 -14.10
C PRO A 432 -52.69 -96.45 -14.09
N ALA A 433 -52.17 -95.88 -15.19
CA ALA A 433 -50.77 -95.48 -15.25
C ALA A 433 -50.45 -94.45 -14.15
N PRO A 434 -49.21 -94.40 -13.64
CA PRO A 434 -48.81 -93.37 -12.68
C PRO A 434 -48.83 -91.98 -13.34
N VAL A 435 -49.34 -90.99 -12.62
CA VAL A 435 -49.28 -89.57 -13.00
C VAL A 435 -48.08 -88.94 -12.32
N TRP A 436 -47.33 -88.14 -13.07
CA TRP A 436 -46.17 -87.41 -12.58
C TRP A 436 -46.48 -85.91 -12.61
N GLU A 437 -46.07 -85.20 -11.56
CA GLU A 437 -46.27 -83.76 -11.41
C GLU A 437 -44.96 -83.10 -10.97
N PHE A 438 -44.65 -81.95 -11.56
CA PHE A 438 -43.53 -81.11 -11.13
C PHE A 438 -44.05 -79.94 -10.29
N VAL A 439 -43.57 -79.84 -9.05
CA VAL A 439 -43.91 -78.76 -8.13
C VAL A 439 -42.71 -77.84 -7.97
N LEU A 440 -42.92 -76.53 -8.17
CA LEU A 440 -41.90 -75.53 -7.88
C LEU A 440 -41.67 -75.49 -6.36
N ARG A 441 -40.46 -75.82 -5.94
CA ARG A 441 -40.07 -75.68 -4.53
C ARG A 441 -39.58 -74.25 -4.30
N ASN A 442 -40.46 -73.41 -3.78
CA ASN A 442 -40.04 -72.12 -3.22
C ASN A 442 -39.21 -72.43 -1.96
N GLY A 443 -38.03 -71.81 -1.81
CA GLY A 443 -37.26 -71.89 -0.58
C GLY A 443 -38.10 -71.43 0.62
N ASP A 444 -37.80 -71.93 1.82
CA ASP A 444 -38.60 -71.83 3.07
C ASP A 444 -38.85 -70.40 3.63
N GLU A 445 -38.81 -69.34 2.81
CA GLU A 445 -39.14 -67.97 3.23
C GLU A 445 -40.51 -67.54 2.68
N VAL A 446 -41.36 -67.14 3.63
CA VAL A 446 -42.75 -66.78 3.44
C VAL A 446 -42.83 -65.46 2.64
N GLY A 447 -43.12 -65.58 1.34
CA GLY A 447 -43.79 -64.54 0.56
C GLY A 447 -42.91 -63.70 -0.36
N GLU A 448 -42.44 -64.27 -1.49
CA GLU A 448 -42.20 -63.59 -2.78
C GLU A 448 -41.52 -64.60 -3.73
N GLY A 449 -42.31 -65.51 -4.33
CA GLY A 449 -41.76 -66.68 -5.03
C GLY A 449 -41.42 -66.51 -6.51
N SER A 450 -41.66 -65.34 -7.12
CA SER A 450 -41.41 -65.13 -8.56
C SER A 450 -40.70 -63.81 -8.78
N VAL A 451 -39.78 -63.77 -9.74
CA VAL A 451 -39.05 -62.56 -10.11
C VAL A 451 -40.07 -61.49 -10.55
N PRO A 452 -39.96 -60.24 -10.03
CA PRO A 452 -40.90 -59.18 -10.37
C PRO A 452 -40.96 -58.91 -11.88
N GLU A 453 -42.15 -58.62 -12.40
CA GLU A 453 -42.34 -58.24 -13.81
C GLU A 453 -42.06 -56.74 -13.96
N LEU A 454 -41.11 -56.41 -14.84
CA LEU A 454 -40.67 -55.04 -15.08
C LEU A 454 -41.31 -54.48 -16.35
N GLU A 455 -41.55 -53.17 -16.37
CA GLU A 455 -42.04 -52.49 -17.57
C GLU A 455 -41.00 -52.54 -18.69
N ARG A 456 -41.45 -52.88 -19.90
CA ARG A 456 -40.58 -52.98 -21.08
C ARG A 456 -39.85 -51.67 -21.40
N GLY A 457 -40.52 -50.52 -21.17
CA GLY A 457 -39.92 -49.20 -21.38
C GLY A 457 -38.70 -48.95 -20.48
N ALA A 458 -38.77 -49.38 -19.22
CA ALA A 458 -37.68 -49.27 -18.26
C ALA A 458 -36.46 -50.11 -18.67
N ILE A 459 -36.71 -51.35 -19.12
CA ILE A 459 -35.65 -52.27 -19.59
C ILE A 459 -34.95 -51.72 -20.83
N GLU A 460 -35.72 -51.23 -21.82
CA GLU A 460 -35.16 -50.66 -23.05
C GLU A 460 -34.37 -49.37 -22.76
N ALA A 461 -34.86 -48.53 -21.84
CA ALA A 461 -34.17 -47.31 -21.42
C ALA A 461 -32.86 -47.61 -20.69
N ALA A 462 -32.87 -48.54 -19.72
CA ALA A 462 -31.67 -48.99 -19.01
C ALA A 462 -30.64 -49.61 -19.96
N GLY A 463 -31.10 -50.48 -20.87
CA GLY A 463 -30.25 -51.11 -21.88
C GLY A 463 -29.66 -50.12 -22.89
N LYS A 464 -30.38 -49.03 -23.22
CA LYS A 464 -29.85 -47.95 -24.05
C LYS A 464 -28.79 -47.15 -23.31
N ARG A 465 -29.05 -46.74 -22.07
CA ARG A 465 -28.08 -46.00 -21.23
C ARG A 465 -26.78 -46.77 -21.04
N GLU A 466 -26.88 -48.07 -20.78
CA GLU A 466 -25.70 -48.93 -20.62
C GLU A 466 -24.86 -49.03 -21.90
N LYS A 467 -25.50 -49.18 -23.06
CA LYS A 467 -24.80 -49.16 -24.36
C LYS A 467 -24.14 -47.81 -24.64
N ASP A 468 -24.81 -46.72 -24.32
CA ASP A 468 -24.29 -45.36 -24.51
C ASP A 468 -23.06 -45.12 -23.60
N ARG A 469 -23.06 -45.63 -22.36
CA ARG A 469 -21.88 -45.61 -21.47
C ARG A 469 -20.70 -46.39 -22.05
N GLN A 470 -20.93 -47.66 -22.42
CA GLN A 470 -19.87 -48.51 -23.00
C GLN A 470 -19.28 -47.95 -24.29
N ARG A 471 -20.06 -47.14 -25.03
CA ARG A 471 -19.58 -46.42 -26.21
C ARG A 471 -18.72 -45.21 -25.84
N ASN A 472 -19.03 -44.52 -24.76
CA ASN A 472 -18.25 -43.35 -24.30
C ASN A 472 -16.95 -43.74 -23.60
N GLU A 473 -16.84 -44.98 -23.10
CA GLU A 473 -15.63 -45.54 -22.47
C GLU A 473 -14.61 -46.12 -23.47
N ARG A 474 -15.00 -46.30 -24.74
CA ARG A 474 -14.15 -46.80 -25.84
C ARG A 474 -13.68 -45.66 -26.73
#